data_AF-A0A1F9NCK1-F1
#
_entry.id   AF-A0A1F9NCK1-F1
#
_cell.length_a   1.000
_cell.length_b   1.000
_cell.length_c   1.000
_cell.angle_alpha   90.00
_cell.angle_beta   90.00
_cell.angle_gamma   90.00
#
_symmetry.space_group_name_H-M   'P 1'
#
loop_
_entity.id
_entity.type
_entity.pdbx_description
1 polymer ?
#
loop_
_entity_poly.entity_id
_entity_poly.type
_entity_poly.pdbx_seq_one_letter_code
_entity_poly.pdbx_strand_id
1 'polypeptide(L)'
;MALAAEGAPAAGGDSGMKAVIALAAGFGIAIAAFGGAMGQGKAIAAGLEGIARNPSAQNKIFIPMIVGLALIESLVIYALVIAFVLVGKI
;
A
#
# COMPACT_ATOMS: atom_id res chain seq x y z
N MET A 1 -8.76 56.74 -20.83
CA MET A 1 -9.54 55.52 -21.08
C MET A 1 -8.79 54.65 -22.08
N ALA A 2 -7.99 53.71 -21.58
CA ALA A 2 -7.58 52.52 -22.31
C ALA A 2 -7.25 51.45 -21.26
N LEU A 3 -7.94 50.34 -21.40
CA LEU A 3 -8.20 49.28 -20.43
C LEU A 3 -6.95 48.54 -19.96
N ALA A 4 -7.00 48.11 -18.70
CA ALA A 4 -6.16 47.06 -18.14
C ALA A 4 -6.31 45.73 -18.90
N ALA A 5 -5.23 44.96 -18.93
CA ALA A 5 -5.28 43.51 -19.01
C ALA A 5 -4.36 42.97 -17.92
N GLU A 6 -4.93 42.81 -16.73
CA GLU A 6 -4.36 41.98 -15.67
C GLU A 6 -4.43 40.53 -16.17
N GLY A 7 -3.28 39.91 -16.36
CA GLY A 7 -3.18 38.54 -16.87
C GLY A 7 -3.92 37.58 -15.95
N ALA A 8 -4.99 36.98 -16.48
CA ALA A 8 -5.76 35.94 -15.80
C ALA A 8 -4.87 34.76 -15.36
N PRO A 9 -5.18 34.10 -14.22
CA PRO A 9 -4.43 32.94 -13.79
C PRO A 9 -4.64 31.79 -14.79
N ALA A 10 -3.56 31.13 -15.18
CA ALA A 10 -3.59 30.00 -16.10
C ALA A 10 -4.36 28.83 -15.48
N ALA A 11 -5.57 28.56 -15.99
CA ALA A 11 -6.49 27.53 -15.51
C ALA A 11 -6.13 26.08 -15.94
N GLY A 12 -4.84 25.73 -15.99
CA GLY A 12 -4.39 24.47 -16.61
C GLY A 12 -3.46 23.58 -15.78
N GLY A 13 -3.03 24.00 -14.58
CA GLY A 13 -1.98 23.29 -13.81
C GLY A 13 -2.46 22.20 -12.84
N ASP A 14 -3.73 22.22 -12.44
CA ASP A 14 -4.23 21.43 -11.31
C ASP A 14 -4.63 19.99 -11.70
N SER A 15 -5.39 19.81 -12.78
CA SER A 15 -5.98 18.52 -13.12
C SER A 15 -4.94 17.46 -13.49
N GLY A 16 -3.86 17.86 -14.17
CA GLY A 16 -2.76 16.96 -14.54
C GLY A 16 -2.00 16.44 -13.32
N MET A 17 -1.69 17.32 -12.36
CA MET A 17 -1.03 16.95 -11.12
C MET A 17 -1.91 16.02 -10.28
N LYS A 18 -3.21 16.31 -10.16
CA LYS A 18 -4.17 15.45 -9.45
C LYS A 18 -4.26 14.05 -10.04
N ALA A 19 -4.26 13.93 -11.38
CA ALA A 19 -4.27 12.64 -12.06
C ALA A 19 -3.00 11.83 -11.77
N VAL A 20 -1.82 12.46 -11.79
CA VAL A 20 -0.55 11.78 -11.47
C VAL A 20 -0.53 11.31 -10.02
N ILE A 21 -0.98 12.13 -9.08
CA ILE A 21 -1.07 11.77 -7.65
C ILE A 21 -2.02 10.58 -7.44
N ALA A 22 -3.19 10.59 -8.08
CA ALA A 22 -4.16 9.51 -7.98
C ALA A 22 -3.60 8.18 -8.53
N LEU A 23 -2.91 8.23 -9.68
CA LEU A 23 -2.26 7.05 -10.25
C LEU A 23 -1.12 6.55 -9.36
N ALA A 24 -0.27 7.44 -8.85
CA ALA A 24 0.83 7.07 -7.95
C ALA A 24 0.33 6.40 -6.66
N ALA A 25 -0.74 6.92 -6.07
CA ALA A 25 -1.38 6.33 -4.89
C ALA A 25 -1.95 4.93 -5.18
N GLY A 26 -2.70 4.78 -6.28
CA GLY A 26 -3.29 3.52 -6.69
C GLY A 26 -2.25 2.44 -7.00
N PHE A 27 -1.24 2.77 -7.83
CA PHE A 27 -0.17 1.84 -8.17
C PHE A 27 0.71 1.50 -6.96
N GLY A 28 0.99 2.48 -6.09
CA GLY A 28 1.77 2.25 -4.86
C GLY A 28 1.13 1.20 -3.96
N ILE A 29 -0.17 1.34 -3.68
CA ILE A 29 -0.90 0.32 -2.91
C ILE A 29 -0.95 -1.01 -3.65
N ALA A 30 -1.24 -1.02 -4.96
CA ALA A 30 -1.37 -2.26 -5.73
C ALA A 30 -0.09 -3.11 -5.68
N ILE A 31 1.08 -2.47 -5.82
CA ILE A 31 2.38 -3.15 -5.73
C ILE A 31 2.62 -3.68 -4.31
N ALA A 32 2.35 -2.87 -3.28
CA ALA A 32 2.52 -3.29 -1.90
C ALA A 32 1.61 -4.47 -1.54
N ALA A 33 0.33 -4.39 -1.91
CA ALA A 33 -0.66 -5.45 -1.71
C ALA A 33 -0.27 -6.74 -2.46
N PHE A 34 0.22 -6.63 -3.69
CA PHE A 34 0.70 -7.77 -4.46
C PHE A 34 1.90 -8.46 -3.77
N GLY A 35 2.90 -7.68 -3.36
CA GLY A 35 4.06 -8.20 -2.62
C GLY A 35 3.66 -8.82 -1.28
N GLY A 36 2.77 -8.15 -0.54
CA GLY A 36 2.20 -8.62 0.72
C GLY A 36 1.49 -9.96 0.56
N ALA A 37 0.57 -10.06 -0.40
CA ALA A 37 -0.19 -11.28 -0.68
C ALA A 37 0.72 -12.47 -1.04
N MET A 38 1.76 -12.26 -1.86
CA MET A 38 2.73 -13.32 -2.15
C MET A 38 3.51 -13.76 -0.91
N GLY A 39 4.00 -12.81 -0.11
CA GLY A 39 4.76 -13.10 1.10
C GLY A 39 3.93 -13.83 2.15
N GLN A 40 2.72 -13.31 2.41
CA GLN A 40 1.78 -13.88 3.37
C GLN A 40 1.29 -15.25 2.93
N GLY A 41 0.92 -15.43 1.66
CA GLY A 41 0.48 -16.71 1.12
C GLY A 41 1.54 -17.80 1.29
N LYS A 42 2.81 -17.49 0.99
CA LYS A 42 3.92 -18.44 1.19
C LYS A 42 4.17 -18.76 2.66
N ALA A 43 4.14 -17.75 3.54
CA ALA A 43 4.34 -17.94 4.97
C ALA A 43 3.23 -18.79 5.60
N ILE A 44 1.98 -18.55 5.23
CA ILE A 44 0.82 -19.33 5.70
C ILE A 44 0.91 -20.77 5.20
N ALA A 45 1.17 -20.99 3.90
CA ALA A 45 1.28 -22.33 3.34
C ALA A 45 2.39 -23.15 4.04
N ALA A 46 3.58 -22.56 4.22
CA ALA A 46 4.69 -23.20 4.90
C ALA A 46 4.38 -23.49 6.39
N GLY A 47 3.73 -22.55 7.08
CA GLY A 47 3.30 -22.74 8.46
C GLY A 47 2.28 -23.88 8.61
N LEU A 48 1.25 -23.91 7.76
CA LEU A 48 0.23 -24.96 7.76
C LEU A 48 0.81 -26.33 7.41
N GLU A 49 1.71 -26.43 6.42
CA GLU A 49 2.42 -27.68 6.15
C GLU A 49 3.27 -28.14 7.34
N GLY A 50 3.97 -27.22 8.01
CA GLY A 50 4.75 -27.53 9.20
C GLY A 50 3.89 -28.08 10.34
N ILE A 51 2.72 -27.47 10.57
CA ILE A 51 1.75 -27.92 11.58
C ILE A 51 1.17 -29.29 11.19
N ALA A 52 0.83 -29.50 9.92
CA ALA A 52 0.28 -30.77 9.44
C ALA A 52 1.29 -31.92 9.61
N ARG A 53 2.58 -31.68 9.36
CA ARG A 53 3.65 -32.68 9.55
C ARG A 53 3.95 -32.95 11.02
N ASN A 54 3.82 -31.96 11.90
CA ASN A 54 4.03 -32.13 13.34
C ASN A 54 3.02 -31.31 14.17
N PRO A 55 1.83 -31.87 14.45
CA PRO A 55 0.77 -31.16 15.18
C PRO A 55 1.19 -30.69 16.58
N SER A 56 2.10 -31.42 17.24
CA SER A 56 2.60 -31.05 18.58
C SER A 56 3.40 -29.74 18.59
N ALA A 57 3.93 -29.33 17.44
CA ALA A 57 4.69 -28.09 17.28
C ALA A 57 3.81 -26.87 16.95
N GLN A 58 2.47 -27.01 16.88
CA GLN A 58 1.56 -25.93 16.46
C GLN A 58 1.85 -24.60 17.14
N ASN A 59 1.92 -24.59 18.48
CA ASN A 59 2.11 -23.35 19.24
C ASN A 59 3.49 -22.71 18.98
N LYS A 60 4.50 -23.52 18.63
CA LYS A 60 5.85 -23.05 18.29
C LYS A 60 5.95 -22.49 16.88
N ILE A 61 5.04 -22.86 15.98
CA ILE A 61 4.98 -22.39 14.58
C ILE A 61 4.03 -21.18 14.47
N PHE A 62 2.85 -21.26 15.09
CA PHE A 62 1.78 -20.30 14.91
C PHE A 62 2.17 -18.89 15.36
N ILE A 63 2.76 -18.75 16.55
CA ILE A 63 3.15 -17.43 17.09
C ILE A 63 4.18 -16.72 16.18
N PRO A 64 5.34 -17.32 15.83
CA PRO A 64 6.29 -16.64 14.94
C PRO A 64 5.73 -16.43 13.54
N MET A 65 4.85 -17.31 13.04
CA MET A 65 4.16 -17.10 11.76
C MET A 65 3.30 -15.83 11.80
N ILE A 66 2.45 -15.64 12.82
CA ILE A 66 1.62 -14.45 12.96
C ILE A 66 2.47 -13.19 13.11
N VAL A 67 3.57 -13.24 13.88
CA VAL A 67 4.50 -12.11 14.01
C VAL A 67 5.10 -11.75 12.65
N GLY A 68 5.57 -12.74 11.88
CA GLY A 68 6.09 -12.52 10.52
C GLY A 68 5.05 -11.94 9.57
N LEU A 69 3.81 -12.46 9.61
CA LEU A 69 2.70 -11.94 8.82
C LEU A 69 2.35 -10.48 9.18
N ALA A 70 2.38 -10.14 10.47
CA ALA A 70 2.14 -8.77 10.92
C ALA A 70 3.24 -7.81 10.45
N LEU A 71 4.50 -8.26 10.42
CA LEU A 71 5.61 -7.46 9.86
C LEU A 71 5.43 -7.23 8.36
N ILE A 72 5.01 -8.24 7.59
CA ILE A 72 4.71 -8.08 6.16
C ILE A 72 3.53 -7.10 5.98
N GLU A 73 2.46 -7.27 6.75
CA GLU A 73 1.28 -6.41 6.70
C GLU A 73 1.62 -4.95 7.03
N SER A 74 2.56 -4.70 7.95
CA SER A 74 2.98 -3.35 8.29
C SER A 74 3.51 -2.55 7.09
N LEU A 75 4.16 -3.23 6.14
CA LEU A 75 4.64 -2.60 4.90
C LEU A 75 3.47 -2.21 3.98
N VAL A 76 2.44 -3.06 3.91
CA VAL A 76 1.22 -2.80 3.13
C VAL A 76 0.44 -1.63 3.76
N ILE A 77 0.33 -1.60 5.08
CA ILE A 77 -0.32 -0.51 5.81
C ILE A 77 0.47 0.80 5.64
N TYR A 78 1.81 0.79 5.65
CA TYR A 78 2.57 2.00 5.36
C TYR A 78 2.34 2.53 3.94
N ALA A 79 2.25 1.65 2.93
CA ALA A 79 1.89 2.05 1.58
C ALA A 79 0.47 2.64 1.50
N LEU A 80 -0.49 2.05 2.21
CA LEU A 80 -1.86 2.57 2.35
C LEU A 80 -1.87 3.97 2.99
N VAL A 81 -1.13 4.17 4.08
CA VAL A 81 -1.02 5.47 4.76
C VAL A 81 -0.45 6.53 3.83
N ILE A 82 0.63 6.20 3.10
CA ILE A 82 1.24 7.14 2.13
C ILE A 82 0.23 7.48 1.03
N ALA A 83 -0.48 6.51 0.49
CA ALA A 83 -1.50 6.75 -0.52
C ALA A 83 -2.65 7.62 -0.01
N PHE A 84 -3.11 7.45 1.23
CA PHE A 84 -4.09 8.37 1.82
C PHE A 84 -3.54 9.78 2.00
N VAL A 85 -2.27 9.92 2.41
CA VAL A 85 -1.61 11.23 2.51
C VAL A 85 -1.45 11.90 1.14
N LEU A 86 -1.23 11.13 0.08
CA LEU A 86 -1.17 11.63 -1.30
C LEU A 86 -2.54 12.09 -1.80
N VAL A 87 -3.56 11.25 -1.65
CA VAL A 87 -4.93 11.56 -2.06
C VAL A 87 -5.52 12.70 -1.22
N GLY A 88 -5.14 12.86 0.04
CA GLY A 88 -5.58 13.98 0.87
C GLY A 88 -5.05 15.35 0.44
N LYS A 89 -4.13 15.42 -0.53
CA LYS A 89 -3.52 16.67 -1.04
C LYS A 89 -4.14 17.17 -2.36
N ILE A 90 -5.11 16.44 -2.93
CA ILE A 90 -5.78 16.79 -4.21
C ILE A 90 -7.20 17.28 -3.99
#